data_AF-A0A9W8B659-F1
#
_entry.id   AF-A0A9W8B659-F1
#
_cell.length_a   1.000
_cell.length_b   1.000
_cell.length_c   1.000
_cell.angle_alpha   90.00
_cell.angle_beta   90.00
_cell.angle_gamma   90.00
#
_symmetry.space_group_name_H-M   'P 1'
#
loop_
_entity.id
_entity.type
_entity.pdbx_description
1 polymer ?
#
loop_
_entity_poly.entity_id
_entity_poly.type
_entity_poly.pdbx_seq_one_letter_code
_entity_poly.pdbx_strand_id
1 'polypeptide(L)'
;MVAVQGVTKPALEQYIASFNARQPTSGEHVYLAVINAADHFTVAGEVNSTTSFVAYLRLESADSDKDQSRVPYSKRKSVIYTQYTTISVPYHCSLLDPVIDAIYTVAVEKQWLLDASDMQIAVRAGDDGHDIRTETDLTKYLFTSICVLPVDWPLATQCAGISHIVDFGPGGLSGFGLLACKNVEGLGVPIICAGALVSRSSKPYMGAKADLYKTDFADISVAPNWQT
;
A
#
# COMPACT_ATOMS: atom_id res chain seq x y z
N MET A 1 5.06 0.96 -12.11
CA MET A 1 4.37 1.82 -11.11
C MET A 1 5.38 2.70 -10.37
N VAL A 2 4.97 3.85 -9.83
CA VAL A 2 5.85 4.80 -9.14
C VAL A 2 5.39 5.05 -7.70
N ALA A 3 6.30 4.92 -6.73
CA ALA A 3 6.08 5.33 -5.36
C ALA A 3 6.21 6.87 -5.25
N VAL A 4 5.28 7.50 -4.54
CA VAL A 4 5.21 8.95 -4.33
C VAL A 4 5.12 9.22 -2.83
N GLN A 5 6.00 10.06 -2.29
CA GLN A 5 6.08 10.36 -0.85
C GLN A 5 6.20 11.86 -0.59
N GLY A 6 5.78 12.32 0.59
CA GLY A 6 5.93 13.73 1.02
C GLY A 6 4.82 14.67 0.56
N VAL A 7 3.67 14.11 0.16
CA VAL A 7 2.46 14.84 -0.25
C VAL A 7 1.26 14.27 0.48
N THR A 8 0.16 15.02 0.60
CA THR A 8 -1.09 14.49 1.15
C THR A 8 -1.93 13.81 0.07
N LYS A 9 -2.81 12.87 0.45
CA LYS A 9 -3.73 12.20 -0.49
C LYS A 9 -4.54 13.20 -1.36
N PRO A 10 -5.22 14.21 -0.79
CA PRO A 10 -6.00 15.15 -1.60
C PRO A 10 -5.16 15.96 -2.60
N ALA A 11 -3.94 16.35 -2.21
CA ALA A 11 -3.04 17.05 -3.10
C ALA A 11 -2.55 16.15 -4.24
N LEU A 12 -2.22 14.89 -3.94
CA LEU A 12 -1.84 13.91 -4.98
C LEU A 12 -2.99 13.64 -5.95
N GLU A 13 -4.21 13.46 -5.45
CA GLU A 13 -5.41 13.29 -6.28
C GLU A 13 -5.64 14.49 -7.19
N GLN A 14 -5.42 15.72 -6.70
CA GLN A 14 -5.49 16.93 -7.52
C GLN A 14 -4.41 16.96 -8.62
N TYR A 15 -3.18 16.55 -8.31
CA TYR A 15 -2.11 16.44 -9.31
C TYR A 15 -2.44 15.38 -10.38
N ILE A 16 -2.98 14.23 -9.98
CA ILE A 16 -3.43 13.18 -10.89
C ILE A 16 -4.54 13.70 -11.80
N ALA A 17 -5.57 14.34 -11.23
CA ALA A 17 -6.67 14.91 -12.01
C ALA A 17 -6.18 15.96 -13.02
N SER A 18 -5.30 16.87 -12.58
CA SER A 18 -4.71 17.91 -13.44
C SER A 18 -3.81 17.34 -14.55
N PHE A 19 -3.10 16.25 -14.27
CA PHE A 19 -2.31 15.53 -15.26
C PHE A 19 -3.19 14.80 -16.28
N ASN A 20 -4.19 14.05 -15.81
CA ASN A 20 -5.10 13.28 -16.65
C ASN A 20 -5.95 14.17 -17.56
N ALA A 21 -6.37 15.35 -17.08
CA ALA A 21 -7.12 16.32 -17.89
C ALA A 21 -6.36 16.84 -19.13
N ARG A 22 -5.04 16.63 -19.20
CA ARG A 22 -4.18 17.00 -20.33
C ARG A 22 -3.85 15.83 -21.25
N GLN A 23 -4.27 14.61 -20.90
CA GLN A 23 -4.01 13.43 -21.73
C GLN A 23 -5.10 13.29 -22.80
N PRO A 24 -4.74 12.87 -24.02
CA PRO A 24 -5.72 12.74 -25.11
C PRO A 24 -6.62 11.51 -24.95
N THR A 25 -6.15 10.46 -24.27
CA THR A 25 -6.91 9.23 -24.08
C THR A 25 -6.86 8.72 -22.64
N SER A 26 -7.87 7.95 -22.23
CA SER A 26 -7.91 7.31 -20.91
C SER A 26 -6.81 6.25 -20.73
N GLY A 27 -6.29 5.67 -21.82
CA GLY A 27 -5.15 4.75 -21.77
C GLY A 27 -3.86 5.41 -21.25
N GLU A 28 -3.75 6.72 -21.43
CA GLU A 28 -2.58 7.50 -21.00
C GLU A 28 -2.75 8.11 -19.60
N HIS A 29 -3.86 7.83 -18.91
CA HIS A 29 -4.08 8.29 -17.55
C HIS A 29 -3.16 7.58 -16.55
N VAL A 30 -2.94 8.26 -15.42
CA VAL A 30 -2.36 7.67 -14.22
C VAL A 30 -3.40 7.59 -13.10
N TYR A 31 -3.19 6.67 -12.17
CA TYR A 31 -4.17 6.29 -11.16
C TYR A 31 -3.52 6.16 -9.79
N LEU A 32 -4.21 6.61 -8.74
CA LEU A 32 -3.81 6.30 -7.37
C LEU A 32 -4.11 4.82 -7.11
N ALA A 33 -3.06 4.00 -7.12
CA ALA A 33 -3.16 2.54 -7.06
C ALA A 33 -3.10 2.01 -5.62
N VAL A 34 -2.19 2.56 -4.81
CA VAL A 34 -2.00 2.10 -3.43
C VAL A 34 -1.78 3.28 -2.50
N ILE A 35 -2.50 3.32 -1.40
CA ILE A 35 -2.29 4.19 -0.25
C ILE A 35 -1.56 3.35 0.80
N ASN A 36 -0.24 3.54 0.90
CA ASN A 36 0.60 2.80 1.84
C ASN A 36 0.58 3.40 3.24
N ALA A 37 0.55 4.73 3.33
CA ALA A 37 0.42 5.50 4.56
C ALA A 37 -0.16 6.90 4.25
N ALA A 38 -0.33 7.73 5.27
CA ALA A 38 -0.91 9.08 5.14
C ALA A 38 -0.20 10.00 4.11
N ASP A 39 1.10 9.77 3.89
CA ASP A 39 1.94 10.52 2.95
C ASP A 39 2.77 9.62 2.01
N HIS A 40 2.43 8.33 1.91
CA HIS A 40 3.11 7.34 1.06
C HIS A 40 2.11 6.67 0.13
N PHE A 41 2.31 6.84 -1.17
CA PHE A 41 1.40 6.35 -2.20
C PHE A 41 2.14 5.61 -3.30
N THR A 42 1.39 4.85 -4.10
CA THR A 42 1.85 4.30 -5.36
C THR A 42 0.88 4.73 -6.45
N VAL A 43 1.43 5.25 -7.55
CA VAL A 43 0.68 5.63 -8.74
C VAL A 43 0.98 4.63 -9.86
N ALA A 44 -0.08 4.16 -10.51
CA ALA A 44 -0.04 3.24 -11.65
C ALA A 44 -0.43 3.95 -12.94
N GLY A 45 -0.03 3.36 -14.07
CA GLY A 45 -0.25 3.87 -15.42
C GLY A 45 0.77 3.25 -16.36
N GLU A 46 0.64 3.53 -17.66
CA GLU A 46 1.65 3.12 -18.63
C GLU A 46 3.02 3.74 -18.33
N VAL A 47 4.09 3.12 -18.85
CA VAL A 47 5.48 3.58 -18.61
C VAL A 47 5.67 5.03 -19.04
N ASN A 48 5.15 5.41 -20.21
CA ASN A 48 5.26 6.78 -20.72
C ASN A 48 4.45 7.77 -19.86
N SER A 49 3.23 7.40 -19.48
CA SER A 49 2.36 8.23 -18.63
C SER A 49 2.97 8.47 -17.25
N THR A 50 3.44 7.41 -16.60
CA THR A 50 4.09 7.51 -15.28
C THR A 50 5.40 8.31 -15.35
N THR A 51 6.15 8.21 -16.45
CA THR A 51 7.36 9.02 -16.68
C THR A 51 7.03 10.50 -16.81
N SER A 52 6.04 10.85 -17.64
CA SER A 52 5.56 12.22 -17.81
C SER A 52 4.96 12.77 -16.51
N PHE A 53 4.25 11.94 -15.75
CA PHE A 53 3.68 12.32 -14.46
C PHE A 53 4.76 12.62 -13.42
N VAL A 54 5.84 11.83 -13.36
CA VAL A 54 6.99 12.10 -12.49
C VAL A 54 7.66 13.42 -12.86
N ALA A 55 7.84 13.70 -14.15
CA ALA A 55 8.37 14.99 -14.61
C ALA A 55 7.45 16.16 -14.19
N TYR A 56 6.13 15.98 -14.31
CA TYR A 56 5.15 16.95 -13.85
C TYR A 56 5.24 17.18 -12.33
N LEU A 57 5.28 16.13 -11.51
CA LEU A 57 5.41 16.25 -10.05
C LEU A 57 6.69 16.98 -9.63
N ARG A 58 7.80 16.81 -10.36
CA ARG A 58 9.05 17.55 -10.08
C ARG A 58 8.90 19.06 -10.26
N LEU A 59 8.06 19.51 -11.19
CA LEU A 59 7.78 20.94 -11.38
C LEU A 59 6.94 21.53 -10.24
N GLU A 60 6.06 20.70 -9.66
CA GLU A 60 5.20 21.09 -8.54
C GLU A 60 5.94 21.01 -7.19
N SER A 61 6.94 20.13 -7.07
CA SER A 61 7.77 19.92 -5.88
C SER A 61 8.75 21.09 -5.62
N ALA A 62 9.09 21.31 -4.36
CA ALA A 62 10.33 22.00 -4.00
C ALA A 62 11.54 21.07 -4.18
N ASP A 63 12.71 21.65 -4.42
CA ASP A 63 13.99 20.93 -4.32
C ASP A 63 14.21 20.49 -2.86
N SER A 64 14.78 19.29 -2.66
CA SER A 64 15.01 18.72 -1.32
C SER A 64 15.88 19.60 -0.44
N ASP A 65 16.83 20.32 -1.05
CA ASP A 65 17.85 21.10 -0.34
C ASP A 65 17.46 22.58 -0.20
N LYS A 66 16.26 22.95 -0.71
CA LYS A 66 15.79 24.33 -0.64
C LYS A 66 15.32 24.67 0.77
N ASP A 67 16.06 25.55 1.43
CA ASP A 67 15.66 26.09 2.73
C ASP A 67 14.37 26.94 2.60
N GLN A 68 13.29 26.44 3.19
CA GLN A 68 12.00 27.12 3.29
C GLN A 68 11.69 27.59 4.72
N SER A 69 12.67 27.55 5.64
CA SER A 69 12.50 27.97 7.04
C SER A 69 11.98 29.40 7.18
N ARG A 70 12.40 30.28 6.26
CA ARG A 70 11.99 31.69 6.18
C ARG A 70 10.74 31.95 5.32
N VAL A 71 10.16 30.92 4.71
CA VAL A 71 8.88 31.00 3.98
C VAL A 71 7.75 30.62 4.95
N PRO A 72 6.66 31.42 5.06
CA PRO A 72 5.51 31.06 5.88
C PRO A 72 4.96 29.69 5.50
N TYR A 73 4.57 28.88 6.50
CA TYR A 73 4.18 27.47 6.30
C TYR A 73 3.16 27.26 5.18
N SER A 74 2.09 28.08 5.14
CA SER A 74 1.03 28.01 4.12
C SER A 74 1.47 28.35 2.69
N LYS A 75 2.66 28.93 2.52
CA LYS A 75 3.26 29.26 1.22
C LYS A 75 4.41 28.34 0.83
N ARG A 76 4.77 27.38 1.69
CA ARG A 76 5.82 26.40 1.39
C ARG A 76 5.32 25.43 0.33
N LYS A 77 6.21 25.02 -0.56
CA LYS A 77 5.96 23.90 -1.47
C LYS A 77 6.37 22.59 -0.78
N SER A 78 5.58 21.54 -0.96
CA SER A 78 5.94 20.20 -0.52
C SER A 78 7.19 19.70 -1.25
N VAL A 79 8.01 18.91 -0.55
CA VAL A 79 9.09 18.15 -1.17
C VAL A 79 8.56 16.75 -1.48
N ILE A 80 8.43 16.43 -2.76
CA ILE A 80 7.85 15.18 -3.24
C ILE A 80 8.98 14.26 -3.70
N TYR A 81 9.07 13.08 -3.08
CA TYR A 81 10.00 12.04 -3.49
C TYR A 81 9.29 11.04 -4.41
N THR A 82 9.95 10.68 -5.51
CA THR A 82 9.43 9.71 -6.48
C THR A 82 10.46 8.61 -6.73
N GLN A 83 10.01 7.36 -6.73
CA GLN A 83 10.86 6.20 -7.00
C GLN A 83 10.08 5.14 -7.79
N TYR A 84 10.62 4.67 -8.91
CA TYR A 84 10.01 3.57 -9.64
C TYR A 84 10.13 2.27 -8.85
N THR A 85 9.03 1.52 -8.82
CA THR A 85 8.99 0.17 -8.24
C THR A 85 9.48 -0.86 -9.25
N THR A 86 9.89 -2.04 -8.79
CA THR A 86 10.28 -3.17 -9.65
C THR A 86 9.10 -3.92 -10.27
N ILE A 87 7.89 -3.36 -10.20
CA ILE A 87 6.66 -3.95 -10.73
C ILE A 87 6.50 -3.55 -12.20
N SER A 88 6.38 -4.57 -13.07
CA SER A 88 6.28 -4.42 -14.53
C SER A 88 4.87 -4.20 -15.07
N VAL A 89 3.84 -4.39 -14.25
CA VAL A 89 2.42 -4.31 -14.63
C VAL A 89 1.74 -3.19 -13.83
N PRO A 90 0.83 -2.39 -14.43
CA PRO A 90 0.12 -1.33 -13.71
C PRO A 90 -1.07 -1.92 -12.91
N TYR A 91 -0.78 -2.63 -11.82
CA TYR A 91 -1.82 -3.17 -10.94
C TYR A 91 -2.64 -2.07 -10.25
N HIS A 92 -3.81 -2.46 -9.75
CA HIS A 92 -4.73 -1.59 -9.02
C HIS A 92 -5.15 -0.35 -9.83
N CYS A 93 -5.43 -0.53 -11.12
CA CYS A 93 -6.02 0.52 -11.94
C CYS A 93 -6.87 -0.02 -13.09
N SER A 94 -7.70 0.85 -13.66
CA SER A 94 -8.66 0.47 -14.69
C SER A 94 -8.05 0.06 -16.04
N LEU A 95 -6.74 0.23 -16.23
CA LEU A 95 -6.05 -0.30 -17.42
C LEU A 95 -6.10 -1.83 -17.49
N LEU A 96 -6.25 -2.51 -16.35
CA LEU A 96 -6.35 -3.97 -16.27
C LEU A 96 -7.79 -4.49 -16.21
N ASP A 97 -8.80 -3.63 -16.26
CA ASP A 97 -10.21 -4.05 -16.28
C ASP A 97 -10.51 -5.03 -17.44
N PRO A 98 -10.02 -4.81 -18.68
CA PRO A 98 -10.32 -5.71 -19.80
C PRO A 98 -9.76 -7.13 -19.66
N VAL A 99 -8.81 -7.39 -18.75
CA VAL A 99 -8.20 -8.72 -18.60
C VAL A 99 -8.95 -9.63 -17.63
N ILE A 100 -9.85 -9.09 -16.80
CA ILE A 100 -10.51 -9.83 -15.71
C ILE A 100 -11.31 -11.03 -16.22
N ASP A 101 -12.16 -10.85 -17.23
CA ASP A 101 -12.98 -11.94 -17.74
C ASP A 101 -12.15 -13.03 -18.44
N ALA A 102 -11.04 -12.64 -19.08
CA ALA A 102 -10.13 -13.58 -19.73
C ALA A 102 -9.40 -14.46 -18.70
N ILE A 103 -8.85 -13.88 -17.63
CA ILE A 103 -8.18 -14.65 -16.57
C ILE A 103 -9.17 -15.49 -15.75
N TYR A 104 -10.38 -14.98 -15.53
CA TYR A 104 -11.44 -15.72 -14.84
C TYR A 104 -11.90 -16.93 -15.66
N THR A 105 -12.06 -16.79 -16.98
CA THR A 105 -12.39 -17.91 -17.87
C THR A 105 -11.36 -19.03 -17.75
N VAL A 106 -10.06 -18.70 -17.75
CA VAL A 106 -9.00 -19.69 -17.55
C VAL A 106 -9.10 -20.35 -16.17
N ALA A 107 -9.39 -19.59 -15.11
CA ALA A 107 -9.55 -20.16 -13.77
C ALA A 107 -10.71 -21.17 -13.70
N VAL A 108 -11.84 -20.88 -14.34
CA VAL A 108 -12.97 -21.81 -14.47
C VAL A 108 -12.57 -23.07 -15.23
N GLU A 109 -11.94 -22.93 -16.41
CA GLU A 109 -11.49 -24.07 -17.21
C GLU A 109 -10.49 -24.97 -16.47
N LYS A 110 -9.64 -24.36 -15.62
CA LYS A 110 -8.64 -25.06 -14.82
C LYS A 110 -9.13 -25.53 -13.44
N GLN A 111 -10.38 -25.21 -13.09
CA GLN A 111 -10.97 -25.50 -11.77
C GLN A 111 -10.15 -24.89 -10.61
N TRP A 112 -9.62 -23.67 -10.82
CA TRP A 112 -8.91 -22.88 -9.80
C TRP A 112 -9.89 -21.93 -9.10
N LEU A 113 -10.98 -22.49 -8.59
CA LEU A 113 -12.03 -21.73 -7.94
C LEU A 113 -11.88 -21.83 -6.42
N LEU A 114 -12.02 -20.69 -5.77
CA LEU A 114 -12.05 -20.53 -4.31
C LEU A 114 -13.47 -20.18 -3.89
N ASP A 115 -13.99 -20.90 -2.90
CA ASP A 115 -15.28 -20.61 -2.27
C ASP A 115 -15.06 -19.81 -0.98
N ALA A 116 -15.84 -18.75 -0.80
CA ALA A 116 -15.79 -17.93 0.42
C ALA A 116 -16.14 -18.75 1.68
N SER A 117 -16.97 -19.78 1.55
CA SER A 117 -17.34 -20.68 2.66
C SER A 117 -16.20 -21.56 3.18
N ASP A 118 -15.13 -21.76 2.39
CA ASP A 118 -13.95 -22.50 2.82
C ASP A 118 -13.05 -21.67 3.77
N MET A 119 -13.27 -20.36 3.85
CA MET A 119 -12.45 -19.44 4.63
C MET A 119 -12.78 -19.48 6.13
N GLN A 120 -11.81 -19.90 6.94
CA GLN A 120 -11.99 -20.06 8.39
C GLN A 120 -11.79 -18.79 9.21
N ILE A 121 -11.04 -17.83 8.67
CA ILE A 121 -10.72 -16.56 9.32
C ILE A 121 -11.12 -15.40 8.41
N ALA A 122 -11.47 -14.27 9.03
CA ALA A 122 -11.74 -13.04 8.30
C ALA A 122 -10.50 -12.60 7.52
N VAL A 123 -10.69 -12.25 6.25
CA VAL A 123 -9.65 -11.63 5.43
C VAL A 123 -10.19 -10.29 4.96
N ARG A 124 -9.49 -9.22 5.35
CA ARG A 124 -9.93 -7.85 5.06
C ARG A 124 -9.53 -7.47 3.64
N ALA A 125 -10.50 -6.97 2.89
CA ALA A 125 -10.32 -6.38 1.57
C ALA A 125 -9.31 -5.24 1.60
N GLY A 126 -8.51 -5.14 0.55
CA GLY A 126 -7.50 -4.08 0.44
C GLY A 126 -8.09 -2.71 0.13
N ASP A 127 -9.23 -2.66 -0.57
CA ASP A 127 -9.84 -1.46 -1.10
C ASP A 127 -10.73 -0.71 -0.10
N ASP A 128 -11.57 -1.43 0.64
CA ASP A 128 -12.55 -0.85 1.57
C ASP A 128 -12.54 -1.49 2.98
N GLY A 129 -11.73 -2.54 3.18
CA GLY A 129 -11.59 -3.24 4.47
C GLY A 129 -12.75 -4.16 4.85
N HIS A 130 -13.71 -4.47 3.97
CA HIS A 130 -14.76 -5.46 4.28
C HIS A 130 -14.17 -6.89 4.43
N ASP A 131 -14.93 -7.82 5.04
CA ASP A 131 -14.51 -9.22 5.16
C ASP A 131 -14.86 -9.99 3.88
N ILE A 132 -13.87 -10.39 3.08
CA ILE A 132 -14.10 -10.98 1.74
C ILE A 132 -14.78 -12.35 1.80
N ARG A 133 -15.00 -12.91 3.00
CA ARG A 133 -15.88 -14.08 3.19
C ARG A 133 -17.34 -13.79 2.82
N THR A 134 -17.71 -12.52 2.68
CA THR A 134 -19.04 -12.12 2.21
C THR A 134 -19.15 -12.07 0.69
N GLU A 135 -18.05 -12.30 -0.04
CA GLU A 135 -18.06 -12.29 -1.51
C GLU A 135 -18.84 -13.47 -2.08
N THR A 136 -19.67 -13.18 -3.08
CA THR A 136 -20.45 -14.23 -3.78
C THR A 136 -19.56 -15.02 -4.74
N ASP A 137 -18.63 -14.34 -5.40
CA ASP A 137 -17.62 -14.96 -6.26
C ASP A 137 -16.24 -14.48 -5.81
N LEU A 138 -15.69 -15.18 -4.82
CA LEU A 138 -14.38 -14.86 -4.25
C LEU A 138 -13.28 -14.86 -5.31
N THR A 139 -13.33 -15.79 -6.27
CA THR A 139 -12.28 -15.92 -7.29
C THR A 139 -12.27 -14.70 -8.22
N LYS A 140 -13.45 -14.30 -8.72
CA LYS A 140 -13.58 -13.10 -9.56
C LYS A 140 -13.24 -11.84 -8.78
N TYR A 141 -13.66 -11.75 -7.52
CA TYR A 141 -13.30 -10.65 -6.64
C TYR A 141 -11.78 -10.53 -6.49
N LEU A 142 -11.05 -11.61 -6.21
CA LEU A 142 -9.59 -11.58 -6.03
C LEU A 142 -8.86 -11.08 -7.28
N PHE A 143 -9.28 -11.51 -8.47
CA PHE A 143 -8.74 -10.98 -9.72
C PHE A 143 -8.99 -9.47 -9.86
N THR A 144 -10.21 -9.05 -9.59
CA THR A 144 -10.62 -7.63 -9.65
C THR A 144 -9.84 -6.78 -8.63
N SER A 145 -9.67 -7.30 -7.42
CA SER A 145 -8.95 -6.66 -6.32
C SER A 145 -7.48 -6.40 -6.65
N ILE A 146 -6.79 -7.39 -7.23
CA ILE A 146 -5.37 -7.26 -7.60
C ILE A 146 -5.19 -6.38 -8.85
N CYS A 147 -6.03 -6.56 -9.86
CA CYS A 147 -5.84 -5.90 -11.14
C CYS A 147 -6.38 -4.46 -11.15
N VAL A 148 -7.54 -4.22 -10.55
CA VAL A 148 -8.33 -3.00 -10.79
C VAL A 148 -8.51 -2.16 -9.54
N LEU A 149 -8.94 -2.77 -8.43
CA LEU A 149 -9.30 -2.01 -7.24
C LEU A 149 -8.06 -1.40 -6.57
N PRO A 150 -8.14 -0.15 -6.08
CA PRO A 150 -7.06 0.47 -5.32
C PRO A 150 -6.88 -0.25 -3.98
N VAL A 151 -5.72 -0.10 -3.36
CA VAL A 151 -5.47 -0.60 -2.00
C VAL A 151 -5.31 0.55 -1.03
N ASP A 152 -6.03 0.54 0.09
CA ASP A 152 -5.90 1.46 1.22
C ASP A 152 -5.41 0.70 2.46
N TRP A 153 -4.08 0.66 2.64
CA TRP A 153 -3.48 -0.06 3.76
C TRP A 153 -3.83 0.49 5.13
N PRO A 154 -3.88 1.82 5.37
CA PRO A 154 -4.41 2.37 6.61
C PRO A 154 -5.80 1.82 6.96
N LEU A 155 -6.72 1.78 5.99
CA LEU A 155 -8.07 1.24 6.20
C LEU A 155 -8.08 -0.29 6.41
N ALA A 156 -7.34 -1.02 5.57
CA ALA A 156 -7.27 -2.48 5.65
C ALA A 156 -6.65 -2.97 6.97
N THR A 157 -5.66 -2.24 7.50
CA THR A 157 -4.99 -2.54 8.77
C THR A 157 -5.72 -2.00 10.01
N GLN A 158 -6.78 -1.20 9.83
CA GLN A 158 -7.62 -0.73 10.93
C GLN A 158 -8.51 -1.86 11.45
N CYS A 159 -7.95 -2.70 12.31
CA CYS A 159 -8.64 -3.82 12.94
C CYS A 159 -8.66 -3.62 14.47
N ALA A 160 -9.85 -3.64 15.06
CA ALA A 160 -10.00 -3.48 16.50
C ALA A 160 -9.48 -4.71 17.26
N GLY A 161 -8.81 -4.46 18.39
CA GLY A 161 -8.37 -5.53 19.29
C GLY A 161 -7.13 -6.31 18.82
N ILE A 162 -6.45 -5.87 17.76
CA ILE A 162 -5.16 -6.46 17.38
C ILE A 162 -4.09 -6.06 18.39
N SER A 163 -3.27 -7.03 18.81
CA SER A 163 -2.11 -6.80 19.68
C SER A 163 -0.79 -6.90 18.94
N HIS A 164 -0.76 -7.60 17.80
CA HIS A 164 0.43 -7.84 16.99
C HIS A 164 0.03 -7.96 15.52
N ILE A 165 0.94 -7.54 14.63
CA ILE A 165 0.85 -7.82 13.19
C ILE A 165 2.06 -8.69 12.80
N VAL A 166 1.83 -9.75 12.03
CA VAL A 166 2.90 -10.62 11.53
C VAL A 166 2.97 -10.51 10.01
N ASP A 167 4.09 -10.01 9.50
CA ASP A 167 4.36 -9.90 8.07
C ASP A 167 5.08 -11.15 7.56
N PHE A 168 4.35 -11.97 6.81
CA PHE A 168 4.89 -13.13 6.08
C PHE A 168 5.36 -12.78 4.66
N GLY A 169 5.22 -11.52 4.25
CA GLY A 169 5.56 -11.04 2.93
C GLY A 169 7.07 -11.05 2.64
N PRO A 170 7.43 -10.86 1.35
CA PRO A 170 8.81 -10.76 0.93
C PRO A 170 9.45 -9.44 1.42
N GLY A 171 10.79 -9.36 1.31
CA GLY A 171 11.53 -8.13 1.63
C GLY A 171 12.03 -8.03 3.08
N GLY A 172 11.67 -8.99 3.95
CA GLY A 172 12.17 -9.06 5.31
C GLY A 172 11.87 -7.77 6.08
N LEU A 173 12.91 -7.11 6.61
CA LEU A 173 12.76 -5.86 7.37
C LEU A 173 12.49 -4.63 6.49
N SER A 174 12.57 -4.75 5.17
CA SER A 174 12.25 -3.69 4.20
C SER A 174 10.93 -3.94 3.47
N GLY A 175 10.20 -5.00 3.86
CA GLY A 175 8.92 -5.37 3.28
C GLY A 175 7.74 -4.54 3.80
N PHE A 176 6.54 -5.11 3.67
CA PHE A 176 5.29 -4.47 4.08
C PHE A 176 5.29 -4.10 5.57
N GLY A 177 5.89 -4.93 6.44
CA GLY A 177 5.96 -4.67 7.87
C GLY A 177 6.50 -3.28 8.22
N LEU A 178 7.49 -2.78 7.48
CA LEU A 178 8.02 -1.42 7.68
C LEU A 178 7.01 -0.32 7.34
N LEU A 179 6.18 -0.53 6.32
CA LEU A 179 5.11 0.40 5.96
C LEU A 179 3.98 0.34 6.99
N ALA A 180 3.59 -0.87 7.39
CA ALA A 180 2.58 -1.08 8.42
C ALA A 180 2.96 -0.40 9.74
N CYS A 181 4.25 -0.33 10.10
CA CYS A 181 4.72 0.38 11.30
C CYS A 181 4.25 1.83 11.33
N LYS A 182 4.19 2.51 10.18
CA LYS A 182 3.71 3.90 10.10
C LYS A 182 2.21 4.01 10.34
N ASN A 183 1.44 3.00 9.97
CA ASN A 183 -0.01 3.01 10.07
C ASN A 183 -0.48 2.71 11.50
N VAL A 184 0.32 1.98 12.28
CA VAL A 184 -0.03 1.58 13.66
C VAL A 184 0.83 2.26 14.73
N GLU A 185 1.65 3.23 14.34
CA GLU A 185 2.50 3.99 15.27
C GLU A 185 1.64 4.66 16.35
N GLY A 186 2.02 4.46 17.62
CA GLY A 186 1.28 4.99 18.77
C GLY A 186 0.01 4.22 19.16
N LEU A 187 -0.37 3.17 18.42
CA LEU A 187 -1.55 2.34 18.74
C LEU A 187 -1.23 1.13 19.64
N GLY A 188 0.02 0.95 20.04
CA GLY A 188 0.45 -0.19 20.84
C GLY A 188 0.55 -1.52 20.09
N VAL A 189 0.64 -1.49 18.76
CA VAL A 189 0.69 -2.69 17.91
C VAL A 189 2.10 -2.90 17.34
N PRO A 190 2.95 -3.74 17.95
CA PRO A 190 4.22 -4.16 17.36
C PRO A 190 4.02 -4.99 16.08
N ILE A 191 5.04 -4.98 15.23
CA ILE A 191 5.07 -5.75 13.97
C ILE A 191 6.21 -6.75 14.00
N ILE A 192 5.94 -7.98 13.54
CA ILE A 192 6.92 -9.06 13.45
C ILE A 192 7.12 -9.43 11.97
N CYS A 193 8.31 -9.18 11.44
CA CYS A 193 8.67 -9.59 10.08
C CYS A 193 9.13 -11.05 10.07
N ALA A 194 8.23 -11.98 9.75
CA ALA A 194 8.55 -13.41 9.69
C ALA A 194 9.51 -13.75 8.53
N GLY A 195 9.67 -12.89 7.53
CA GLY A 195 10.68 -13.05 6.48
C GLY A 195 12.13 -12.87 6.95
N ALA A 196 12.36 -12.21 8.09
CA ALA A 196 13.70 -11.94 8.63
C ALA A 196 14.00 -12.86 9.83
N LEU A 197 15.21 -13.44 9.91
CA LEU A 197 15.55 -14.36 11.01
C LEU A 197 15.80 -13.64 12.35
N VAL A 198 16.53 -12.52 12.31
CA VAL A 198 16.94 -11.77 13.50
C VAL A 198 16.63 -10.30 13.27
N SER A 199 16.10 -9.62 14.30
CA SER A 199 15.86 -8.18 14.20
C SER A 199 17.21 -7.45 14.23
N ARG A 200 17.54 -6.81 13.11
CA ARG A 200 18.59 -5.79 13.02
C ARG A 200 17.99 -4.43 12.66
N SER A 201 16.69 -4.27 12.90
CA SER A 201 15.96 -3.07 12.50
C SER A 201 16.38 -1.89 13.36
N SER A 202 16.58 -0.73 12.74
CA SER A 202 16.70 0.54 13.46
C SER A 202 15.35 1.05 13.95
N LYS A 203 14.23 0.44 13.51
CA LYS A 203 12.88 0.80 13.96
C LYS A 203 12.54 0.07 15.27
N PRO A 204 12.21 0.81 16.33
CA PRO A 204 11.76 0.21 17.59
C PRO A 204 10.45 -0.55 17.36
N TYR A 205 10.24 -1.64 18.12
CA TYR A 205 9.04 -2.48 18.09
C TYR A 205 8.78 -3.21 16.76
N MET A 206 9.82 -3.35 15.94
CA MET A 206 9.83 -4.22 14.76
C MET A 206 10.64 -5.50 15.06
N GLY A 207 9.91 -6.58 15.31
CA GLY A 207 10.44 -7.91 15.57
C GLY A 207 10.78 -8.67 14.28
N ALA A 208 11.36 -9.85 14.46
CA ALA A 208 11.74 -10.79 13.43
C ALA A 208 11.16 -12.19 13.74
N LYS A 209 11.37 -13.15 12.85
CA LYS A 209 10.89 -14.53 12.99
C LYS A 209 11.17 -15.13 14.38
N ALA A 210 12.34 -14.89 14.97
CA ALA A 210 12.69 -15.41 16.29
C ALA A 210 11.70 -15.00 17.39
N ASP A 211 11.06 -13.82 17.27
CA ASP A 211 10.10 -13.33 18.26
C ASP A 211 8.81 -14.17 18.31
N LEU A 212 8.47 -14.91 17.24
CA LEU A 212 7.33 -15.83 17.23
C LEU A 212 7.55 -17.10 18.05
N TYR A 213 8.81 -17.42 18.39
CA TYR A 213 9.19 -18.66 19.06
C TYR A 213 9.70 -18.45 20.48
N LYS A 214 9.56 -17.24 21.01
CA LYS A 214 9.86 -16.93 22.41
C LYS A 214 8.92 -17.72 23.33
N THR A 215 9.49 -18.34 24.36
CA THR A 215 8.74 -19.18 25.30
C THR A 215 8.38 -18.46 26.59
N ASP A 216 9.07 -17.37 26.92
CA ASP A 216 8.74 -16.50 28.05
C ASP A 216 7.87 -15.33 27.59
N PHE A 217 6.74 -15.12 28.27
CA PHE A 217 5.85 -14.00 28.01
C PHE A 217 6.53 -12.65 28.28
N ALA A 218 7.50 -12.59 29.19
CA ALA A 218 8.26 -11.38 29.48
C ALA A 218 9.11 -10.91 28.29
N ASP A 219 9.42 -11.81 27.35
CA ASP A 219 10.22 -11.50 26.16
C ASP A 219 9.38 -10.99 24.98
N ILE A 220 8.04 -11.03 25.08
CA ILE A 220 7.15 -10.57 24.02
C ILE A 220 7.29 -9.05 23.86
N SER A 221 7.52 -8.61 22.62
CA SER A 221 7.64 -7.19 22.33
C SER A 221 6.29 -6.50 22.51
N VAL A 222 6.27 -5.38 23.23
CA VAL A 222 5.08 -4.54 23.40
C VAL A 222 5.42 -3.14 22.89
N ALA A 223 4.61 -2.61 21.99
CA ALA A 223 4.72 -1.24 21.52
C ALA A 223 3.92 -0.30 22.46
N PRO A 224 4.34 0.96 22.65
CA PRO A 224 3.59 1.92 23.44
C PRO A 224 2.28 2.29 22.75
N ASN A 225 1.21 2.36 23.52
CA ASN A 225 -0.03 3.02 23.13
C ASN A 225 -0.02 4.42 23.73
N TRP A 226 -0.19 5.48 22.93
CA TRP A 226 -0.11 6.86 23.43
C TRP A 226 -1.41 7.37 24.05
N GLN A 227 -2.51 6.61 23.93
CA GLN A 227 -3.80 6.95 24.51
C GLN A 227 -3.92 6.48 25.99
N THR A 228 -3.12 5.51 26.41
CA THR A 228 -3.18 4.86 27.73
C THR A 228 -1.82 4.85 28.40
#